data_AF-A0A0X1T879-F1
#
_entry.id   AF-A0A0X1T879-F1
#
_cell.length_a   1.000
_cell.length_b   1.000
_cell.length_c   1.000
_cell.angle_alpha   90.00
_cell.angle_beta   90.00
_cell.angle_gamma   90.00
#
_symmetry.space_group_name_H-M   'P 1'
#
loop_
_entity.id
_entity.type
_entity.pdbx_description
1 polymer ?
#
loop_
_entity_poly.entity_id
_entity_poly.type
_entity_poly.pdbx_seq_one_letter_code
_entity_poly.pdbx_strand_id
1 'polypeptide(L)'
;MLYPGVHSDVGGGYPKNDQGKARGGTHELVSQIVLHDLYAAAFLAGAPLQVPEAVLPKYLSSQAQWRTLGRDTLEEFNVSPAVIERFNAWRSKTLPVITTDQPVNHPAGEYTPLLLGTTVEEGMADQLGWITGWRIGRYANDAKTDNDSYQRQPFFIEATEFTAERSSQEKKNDEDLRAAALAARLTNPQHPGPPVYEAQIDQTQLSQAAAEFKSDYTGQKREQTSMTGGFLDVILRDAAYLLNANDERKDHETLRAEGKRRSEQLFRDAHGTPSTDAEMALLVALFDDHIHDSRAWFMHDKLKSRELWAGYFFYRMIYFGNENSRDLSPVVVAGRLLGVAMIAGATAYGIRRGKVLGGIGGLAAGIGAATIGYQVIDKVTGKVVPFLPDAEQLLKPTGHIGQVVVEQKRQIALDDYRQRIEQTSAMLRKEGTLVELNRLV
;
A
#
# COMPACT_ATOMS: atom_id res chain seq x y z
N MET A 1 16.41 1.68 6.73
CA MET A 1 15.99 3.09 6.83
C MET A 1 14.49 3.14 6.97
N LEU A 2 14.01 3.97 7.88
CA LEU A 2 12.58 4.25 8.07
C LEU A 2 12.36 5.73 7.74
N TYR A 3 11.33 6.03 6.97
CA TYR A 3 10.93 7.39 6.59
C TYR A 3 9.45 7.61 6.95
N PRO A 4 9.03 8.86 7.24
CA PRO A 4 7.63 9.16 7.48
C PRO A 4 6.85 9.15 6.17
N GLY A 5 5.54 8.93 6.28
CA GLY A 5 4.61 9.04 5.16
C GLY A 5 4.19 7.73 4.52
N VAL A 6 3.35 7.85 3.50
CA VAL A 6 2.81 6.73 2.72
C VAL A 6 3.71 6.39 1.53
N HIS A 7 3.23 5.56 0.60
CA HIS A 7 4.06 4.97 -0.45
C HIS A 7 4.81 6.02 -1.30
N SER A 8 4.10 7.00 -1.85
CA SER A 8 4.69 8.04 -2.71
C SER A 8 5.29 9.21 -1.93
N ASP A 9 5.05 9.32 -0.62
CA ASP A 9 5.82 10.23 0.25
C ASP A 9 7.29 9.79 0.36
N VAL A 10 7.57 8.50 0.13
CA VAL A 10 8.94 7.97 0.08
C VAL A 10 9.45 7.90 -1.35
N GLY A 11 8.67 7.32 -2.27
CA GLY A 11 9.09 7.11 -3.65
C GLY A 11 9.05 8.36 -4.54
N GLY A 12 8.34 9.41 -4.12
CA GLY A 12 7.94 10.51 -4.99
C GLY A 12 6.75 10.15 -5.88
N GLY A 13 6.05 11.17 -6.39
CA GLY A 13 4.95 11.00 -7.35
C GLY A 13 3.70 11.80 -7.02
N TYR A 14 3.55 12.30 -5.79
CA TYR A 14 2.49 13.25 -5.47
C TYR A 14 2.76 14.61 -6.13
N PRO A 15 1.76 15.21 -6.81
CA PRO A 15 1.90 16.57 -7.30
C PRO A 15 1.76 17.58 -6.16
N LYS A 16 2.10 18.83 -6.45
CA LYS A 16 1.82 19.96 -5.57
C LYS A 16 0.32 20.01 -5.24
N ASN A 17 -0.02 20.27 -3.98
CA ASN A 17 -1.39 20.47 -3.48
C ASN A 17 -2.29 19.22 -3.53
N ASP A 18 -1.74 18.04 -3.82
CA ASP A 18 -2.50 16.80 -3.71
C ASP A 18 -2.93 16.59 -2.27
N GLN A 19 -4.22 16.36 -2.04
CA GLN A 19 -4.78 16.27 -0.68
C GLN A 19 -4.49 17.50 0.20
N GLY A 20 -4.26 18.65 -0.44
CA GLY A 20 -3.86 19.91 0.21
C GLY A 20 -2.50 19.86 0.90
N LYS A 21 -1.61 18.95 0.50
CA LYS A 21 -0.23 18.82 0.99
C LYS A 21 0.74 19.57 0.07
N ALA A 22 1.87 20.03 0.63
CA ALA A 22 2.91 20.75 -0.11
C ALA A 22 2.37 21.94 -0.95
N ARG A 23 1.51 22.77 -0.34
CA ARG A 23 0.73 23.83 -1.02
C ARG A 23 1.61 24.94 -1.62
N GLY A 24 2.81 25.15 -1.08
CA GLY A 24 3.78 26.12 -1.59
C GLY A 24 4.48 25.65 -2.87
N GLY A 25 4.63 24.34 -3.07
CA GLY A 25 5.31 23.78 -4.23
C GLY A 25 5.91 22.39 -3.97
N THR A 26 6.49 21.79 -5.01
CA THR A 26 7.14 20.46 -4.92
C THR A 26 8.29 20.41 -3.93
N HIS A 27 8.96 21.54 -3.68
CA HIS A 27 9.98 21.67 -2.63
C HIS A 27 9.44 21.47 -1.20
N GLU A 28 8.12 21.45 -1.00
CA GLU A 28 7.47 21.11 0.27
C GLU A 28 7.06 19.62 0.37
N LEU A 29 7.33 18.79 -0.63
CA LEU A 29 7.05 17.35 -0.55
C LEU A 29 8.08 16.66 0.36
N VAL A 30 7.62 15.80 1.26
CA VAL A 30 8.53 15.07 2.16
C VAL A 30 9.44 14.08 1.40
N SER A 31 9.02 13.64 0.20
CA SER A 31 9.83 12.79 -0.69
C SER A 31 11.13 13.46 -1.13
N GLN A 32 11.23 14.78 -1.04
CA GLN A 32 12.48 15.50 -1.31
C GLN A 32 13.60 15.07 -0.36
N ILE A 33 13.29 14.77 0.91
CA ILE A 33 14.31 14.28 1.86
C ILE A 33 14.89 12.95 1.38
N VAL A 34 14.01 12.01 0.98
CA VAL A 34 14.41 10.70 0.47
C VAL A 34 15.19 10.81 -0.83
N LEU A 35 14.80 11.74 -1.72
CA LEU A 35 15.52 12.05 -2.95
C LEU A 35 16.97 12.47 -2.67
N HIS A 36 17.17 13.38 -1.71
CA HIS A 36 18.52 13.83 -1.31
C HIS A 36 19.35 12.73 -0.68
N ASP A 37 18.77 11.93 0.22
CA ASP A 37 19.45 10.81 0.85
C ASP A 37 19.86 9.75 -0.18
N LEU A 38 18.99 9.46 -1.16
CA LEU A 38 19.30 8.53 -2.26
C LEU A 38 20.37 9.10 -3.20
N TYR A 39 20.28 10.40 -3.55
CA TYR A 39 21.29 11.08 -4.35
C TYR A 39 22.66 11.02 -3.68
N ALA A 40 22.74 11.33 -2.38
CA ALA A 40 23.99 11.27 -1.63
C ALA A 40 24.56 9.85 -1.56
N ALA A 41 23.73 8.85 -1.25
CA ALA A 41 24.14 7.45 -1.20
C ALA A 41 24.64 6.94 -2.56
N ALA A 42 23.93 7.26 -3.65
CA ALA A 42 24.32 6.88 -4.99
C ALA A 42 25.61 7.59 -5.44
N PHE A 43 25.75 8.88 -5.14
CA PHE A 43 26.95 9.66 -5.44
C PHE A 43 28.18 9.08 -4.73
N LEU A 44 28.05 8.75 -3.43
CA LEU A 44 29.10 8.09 -2.64
C LEU A 44 29.47 6.71 -3.18
N ALA A 45 28.50 5.97 -3.72
CA ALA A 45 28.73 4.69 -4.37
C ALA A 45 29.37 4.82 -5.78
N GLY A 46 29.65 6.05 -6.24
CA GLY A 46 30.29 6.31 -7.53
C GLY A 46 29.32 6.41 -8.71
N ALA A 47 28.02 6.59 -8.46
CA ALA A 47 27.07 6.86 -9.54
C ALA A 47 27.45 8.16 -10.26
N PRO A 48 27.42 8.19 -11.62
CA PRO A 48 27.82 9.35 -12.41
C PRO A 48 26.72 10.42 -12.42
N LEU A 49 26.40 10.98 -11.25
CA LEU A 49 25.37 12.01 -11.10
C LEU A 49 25.96 13.41 -11.32
N GLN A 50 25.12 14.30 -11.83
CA GLN A 50 25.42 15.72 -11.96
C GLN A 50 25.43 16.40 -10.60
N VAL A 51 26.23 17.47 -10.45
CA VAL A 51 26.35 18.25 -9.21
C VAL A 51 25.95 19.72 -9.42
N PRO A 52 25.62 20.48 -8.37
CA PRO A 52 25.54 21.93 -8.49
C PRO A 52 26.88 22.52 -8.99
N GLU A 53 26.82 23.49 -9.91
CA GLU A 53 28.03 24.11 -10.47
C GLU A 53 28.97 24.66 -9.38
N ALA A 54 28.39 25.20 -8.30
CA ALA A 54 29.14 25.75 -7.16
C ALA A 54 30.09 24.74 -6.47
N VAL A 55 29.84 23.44 -6.60
CA VAL A 55 30.67 22.38 -5.99
C VAL A 55 31.52 21.62 -7.02
N LEU A 56 31.45 21.99 -8.31
CA LEU A 56 32.26 21.35 -9.34
C LEU A 56 33.74 21.72 -9.16
N PRO A 57 34.67 20.75 -9.03
CA PRO A 57 36.09 21.04 -8.92
C PRO A 57 36.62 21.80 -10.14
N LYS A 58 37.47 22.81 -9.91
CA LYS A 58 38.00 23.70 -10.97
C LYS A 58 38.69 22.95 -12.12
N TYR A 59 39.34 21.82 -11.84
CA TYR A 59 40.00 21.02 -12.88
C TYR A 59 39.00 20.29 -13.80
N LEU A 60 37.71 20.23 -13.42
CA LEU A 60 36.61 19.68 -14.21
C LEU A 60 35.75 20.76 -14.89
N SER A 61 36.11 22.05 -14.80
CA SER A 61 35.30 23.14 -15.37
C SER A 61 35.07 23.00 -16.88
N SER A 62 36.01 22.41 -17.63
CA SER A 62 35.82 22.12 -19.06
C SER A 62 34.74 21.08 -19.37
N GLN A 63 34.30 20.32 -18.35
CA GLN A 63 33.27 19.29 -18.44
C GLN A 63 31.94 19.74 -17.82
N ALA A 64 31.82 21.01 -17.43
CA ALA A 64 30.65 21.53 -16.72
C ALA A 64 29.33 21.24 -17.46
N GLN A 65 29.30 21.42 -18.79
CA GLN A 65 28.10 21.25 -19.63
C GLN A 65 27.30 19.96 -19.39
N TRP A 66 27.96 18.86 -19.03
CA TRP A 66 27.29 17.58 -18.78
C TRP A 66 27.44 17.07 -17.34
N ARG A 67 28.30 17.70 -16.52
CA ARG A 67 28.50 17.37 -15.10
C ARG A 67 27.71 18.25 -14.14
N THR A 68 27.19 19.38 -14.59
CA THR A 68 26.41 20.29 -13.75
C THR A 68 24.92 20.04 -13.91
N LEU A 69 24.19 20.14 -12.80
CA LEU A 69 22.73 20.16 -12.82
C LEU A 69 22.26 21.39 -13.58
N GLY A 70 21.31 21.20 -14.51
CA GLY A 70 20.61 22.30 -15.15
C GLY A 70 19.73 23.06 -14.18
N ARG A 71 19.25 24.25 -14.58
CA ARG A 71 18.37 25.07 -13.73
C ARG A 71 17.12 24.32 -13.29
N ASP A 72 16.41 23.68 -14.22
CA ASP A 72 15.16 22.99 -13.93
C ASP A 72 15.40 21.80 -12.98
N THR A 73 16.49 21.05 -13.19
CA THR A 73 16.88 19.95 -12.29
C THR A 73 17.29 20.45 -10.91
N LEU A 74 17.96 21.61 -10.80
CA LEU A 74 18.23 22.23 -9.50
C LEU A 74 16.93 22.59 -8.79
N GLU A 75 15.93 23.12 -9.52
CA GLU A 75 14.61 23.43 -8.95
C GLU A 75 13.87 22.17 -8.47
N GLU A 76 13.99 21.04 -9.19
CA GLU A 76 13.46 19.73 -8.78
C GLU A 76 14.11 19.18 -7.50
N PHE A 77 15.36 19.56 -7.20
CA PHE A 77 16.07 19.19 -5.98
C PHE A 77 15.84 20.18 -4.83
N ASN A 78 15.07 21.25 -5.00
CA ASN A 78 14.81 22.15 -3.89
C ASN A 78 14.04 21.44 -2.76
N VAL A 79 14.38 21.77 -1.53
CA VAL A 79 13.68 21.31 -0.33
C VAL A 79 13.49 22.51 0.61
N SER A 80 12.27 22.67 1.12
CA SER A 80 11.95 23.80 1.99
C SER A 80 12.56 23.61 3.39
N PRO A 81 13.05 24.68 4.03
CA PRO A 81 13.51 24.60 5.41
C PRO A 81 12.44 24.08 6.39
N ALA A 82 11.16 24.39 6.12
CA ALA A 82 10.04 23.90 6.94
C ALA A 82 9.89 22.38 6.87
N VAL A 83 10.05 21.75 5.69
CA VAL A 83 10.05 20.28 5.57
C VAL A 83 11.20 19.69 6.37
N ILE A 84 12.41 20.26 6.26
CA ILE A 84 13.59 19.78 6.98
C ILE A 84 13.35 19.83 8.49
N GLU A 85 12.85 20.95 9.00
CA GLU A 85 12.56 21.14 10.42
C GLU A 85 11.53 20.13 10.93
N ARG A 86 10.41 19.99 10.22
CA ARG A 86 9.31 19.06 10.57
C ARG A 86 9.74 17.60 10.49
N PHE A 87 10.52 17.24 9.47
CA PHE A 87 11.12 15.90 9.34
C PHE A 87 12.07 15.59 10.49
N ASN A 88 12.93 16.54 10.87
CA ASN A 88 13.86 16.35 11.97
C ASN A 88 13.15 16.25 13.33
N ALA A 89 12.05 16.97 13.54
CA ALA A 89 11.21 16.81 14.73
C ALA A 89 10.57 15.41 14.79
N TRP A 90 10.09 14.88 13.65
CA TRP A 90 9.65 13.49 13.57
C TRP A 90 10.78 12.53 13.94
N ARG A 91 11.94 12.68 13.31
CA ARG A 91 13.12 11.84 13.53
C ARG A 91 13.57 11.86 15.00
N SER A 92 13.52 13.00 15.67
CA SER A 92 13.95 13.15 17.08
C SER A 92 12.92 12.58 18.07
N LYS A 93 11.62 12.78 17.83
CA LYS A 93 10.56 12.43 18.78
C LYS A 93 10.03 11.00 18.65
N THR A 94 10.07 10.42 17.45
CA THR A 94 9.36 9.16 17.18
C THR A 94 10.30 7.97 17.04
N LEU A 95 11.59 8.19 16.74
CA LEU A 95 12.51 7.08 16.47
C LEU A 95 13.37 6.74 17.70
N PRO A 96 13.44 5.46 18.10
CA PRO A 96 14.32 5.00 19.17
C PRO A 96 15.75 4.83 18.64
N VAL A 97 16.42 5.95 18.40
CA VAL A 97 17.80 5.97 17.88
C VAL A 97 18.75 5.46 18.97
N ILE A 98 19.61 4.50 18.62
CA ILE A 98 20.73 4.11 19.49
C ILE A 98 21.77 5.21 19.40
N THR A 99 21.86 6.06 20.43
CA THR A 99 22.94 7.03 20.57
C THR A 99 24.21 6.29 20.96
N THR A 100 25.26 6.41 20.15
CA THR A 100 26.62 6.03 20.56
C THR A 100 27.27 7.26 21.20
N ASP A 101 27.98 7.10 22.32
CA ASP A 101 28.65 8.21 23.07
C ASP A 101 29.80 8.89 22.30
N GLN A 102 29.99 8.55 21.02
CA GLN A 102 31.02 9.12 20.17
C GLN A 102 30.40 10.30 19.39
N PRO A 103 30.95 11.53 19.48
CA PRO A 103 30.54 12.62 18.61
C PRO A 103 30.84 12.20 17.18
N VAL A 104 29.79 11.88 16.41
CA VAL A 104 29.99 11.45 15.04
C VAL A 104 30.31 12.68 14.21
N ASN A 105 31.61 12.91 14.02
CA ASN A 105 32.14 13.97 13.17
C ASN A 105 31.98 13.51 11.71
N HIS A 106 30.75 13.46 11.23
CA HIS A 106 30.47 13.07 9.85
C HIS A 106 31.02 14.16 8.91
N PRO A 107 31.86 13.79 7.92
CA PRO A 107 32.15 14.69 6.83
C PRO A 107 30.83 15.12 6.17
N ALA A 108 30.66 16.40 5.86
CA ALA A 108 29.43 16.97 5.30
C ALA A 108 28.96 16.32 3.97
N GLY A 109 29.74 15.40 3.39
CA GLY A 109 29.42 14.66 2.17
C GLY A 109 29.05 13.18 2.37
N GLU A 110 29.08 12.63 3.59
CA GLU A 110 28.78 11.22 3.84
C GLU A 110 27.37 11.03 4.43
N TYR A 111 26.50 10.35 3.67
CA TYR A 111 25.21 9.90 4.18
C TYR A 111 25.42 8.68 5.08
N THR A 112 25.20 8.85 6.38
CA THR A 112 25.20 7.73 7.34
C THR A 112 23.77 7.51 7.88
N PRO A 113 23.15 6.36 7.61
CA PRO A 113 21.83 6.05 8.15
C PRO A 113 21.88 5.89 9.67
N LEU A 114 20.83 6.32 10.36
CA LEU A 114 20.71 6.05 11.80
C LEU A 114 20.36 4.58 12.06
N LEU A 115 21.05 4.00 13.04
CA LEU A 115 20.69 2.71 13.57
C LEU A 115 19.58 2.87 14.62
N LEU A 116 18.48 2.15 14.40
CA LEU A 116 17.37 2.07 15.35
C LEU A 116 17.58 0.88 16.28
N GLY A 117 17.11 1.00 17.52
CA GLY A 117 17.15 -0.06 18.52
C GLY A 117 16.01 -1.08 18.39
N THR A 118 15.23 -1.01 17.32
CA THR A 118 14.03 -1.84 17.09
C THR A 118 14.12 -2.55 15.75
N THR A 119 13.32 -3.61 15.59
CA THR A 119 13.16 -4.26 14.28
C THR A 119 12.36 -3.36 13.31
N VAL A 120 12.35 -3.72 12.02
CA VAL A 120 11.56 -2.98 11.02
C VAL A 120 10.07 -3.06 11.36
N GLU A 121 9.60 -4.22 11.80
CA GLU A 121 8.23 -4.48 12.18
C GLU A 121 7.81 -3.62 13.37
N GLU A 122 8.62 -3.58 14.43
CA GLU A 122 8.39 -2.75 15.61
C GLU A 122 8.43 -1.26 15.29
N GLY A 123 9.42 -0.84 14.50
CA GLY A 123 9.54 0.55 14.05
C GLY A 123 8.32 0.99 13.25
N MET A 124 7.88 0.19 12.28
CA MET A 124 6.69 0.48 11.48
C MET A 124 5.40 0.45 12.30
N ALA A 125 5.29 -0.47 13.27
CA ALA A 125 4.17 -0.53 14.20
C ALA A 125 4.07 0.74 15.06
N ASP A 126 5.19 1.24 15.61
CA ASP A 126 5.19 2.48 16.39
C ASP A 126 4.82 3.69 15.55
N GLN A 127 5.36 3.80 14.32
CA GLN A 127 4.99 4.88 13.40
C GLN A 127 3.51 4.84 13.01
N LEU A 128 2.93 3.64 12.89
CA LEU A 128 1.48 3.50 12.69
C LEU A 128 0.70 4.02 13.90
N GLY A 129 1.21 3.82 15.12
CA GLY A 129 0.65 4.42 16.34
C GLY A 129 0.65 5.96 16.30
N TRP A 130 1.74 6.58 15.83
CA TRP A 130 1.84 8.04 15.71
C TRP A 130 0.83 8.64 14.73
N ILE A 131 0.75 8.11 13.50
CA ILE A 131 -0.25 8.60 12.53
C ILE A 131 -1.68 8.28 12.99
N THR A 132 -1.89 7.17 13.71
CA THR A 132 -3.20 6.86 14.32
C THR A 132 -3.56 7.90 15.37
N GLY A 133 -2.60 8.35 16.19
CA GLY A 133 -2.80 9.45 17.13
C GLY A 133 -3.14 10.77 16.45
N TRP A 134 -2.44 11.09 15.35
CA TRP A 134 -2.79 12.26 14.52
C TRP A 134 -4.22 12.15 13.97
N ARG A 135 -4.61 10.99 13.41
CA ARG A 135 -5.97 10.74 12.91
C ARG A 135 -7.02 10.83 14.01
N ILE A 136 -6.74 10.39 15.24
CA ILE A 136 -7.67 10.59 16.36
C ILE A 136 -7.90 12.08 16.62
N GLY A 137 -6.84 12.88 16.71
CA GLY A 137 -6.98 14.33 16.95
C GLY A 137 -7.52 15.14 15.75
N ARG A 138 -7.41 14.63 14.52
CA ARG A 138 -7.92 15.28 13.31
C ARG A 138 -9.28 14.78 12.83
N TYR A 139 -9.46 13.47 12.74
CA TYR A 139 -10.61 12.81 12.12
C TYR A 139 -11.66 12.30 13.11
N ALA A 140 -11.31 12.14 14.39
CA ALA A 140 -12.20 11.53 15.39
C ALA A 140 -12.12 12.21 16.77
N ASN A 141 -11.91 13.53 16.77
CA ASN A 141 -11.76 14.32 17.99
C ASN A 141 -13.08 14.86 18.54
N ASP A 142 -14.16 14.82 17.74
CA ASP A 142 -15.52 15.07 18.22
C ASP A 142 -16.37 13.78 18.17
N ALA A 143 -16.57 13.17 19.33
CA ALA A 143 -17.36 11.95 19.44
C ALA A 143 -18.88 12.19 19.36
N LYS A 144 -19.35 13.44 19.50
CA LYS A 144 -20.77 13.76 19.64
C LYS A 144 -21.39 14.35 18.37
N THR A 145 -20.58 14.99 17.53
CA THR A 145 -21.02 15.62 16.27
C THR A 145 -20.02 15.36 15.15
N ASP A 146 -20.37 15.69 13.92
CA ASP A 146 -19.48 15.60 12.76
C ASP A 146 -18.65 16.88 12.55
N ASN A 147 -18.20 17.52 13.63
CA ASN A 147 -17.42 18.76 13.62
C ASN A 147 -15.92 18.53 13.95
N ASP A 148 -15.38 17.41 13.50
CA ASP A 148 -13.98 17.03 13.68
C ASP A 148 -13.01 18.08 13.12
N SER A 149 -11.80 18.16 13.70
CA SER A 149 -10.91 19.31 13.50
C SER A 149 -10.33 19.42 12.09
N TYR A 150 -10.24 18.31 11.34
CA TYR A 150 -9.75 18.30 9.96
C TYR A 150 -10.53 19.27 9.05
N GLN A 151 -11.84 19.43 9.26
CA GLN A 151 -12.70 20.29 8.44
C GLN A 151 -12.30 21.77 8.45
N ARG A 152 -11.53 22.17 9.48
CA ARG A 152 -11.05 23.54 9.68
C ARG A 152 -9.57 23.71 9.35
N GLN A 153 -8.89 22.63 8.94
CA GLN A 153 -7.46 22.70 8.66
C GLN A 153 -7.20 23.17 7.23
N PRO A 154 -6.13 23.95 7.00
CA PRO A 154 -5.73 24.40 5.67
C PRO A 154 -5.60 23.27 4.66
N PHE A 155 -5.01 22.13 5.05
CA PHE A 155 -4.84 20.98 4.16
C PHE A 155 -6.16 20.42 3.63
N PHE A 156 -7.28 20.62 4.33
CA PHE A 156 -8.58 20.14 3.87
C PHE A 156 -9.30 21.22 3.07
N ILE A 157 -9.35 22.45 3.59
CA ILE A 157 -10.08 23.57 2.97
C ILE A 157 -9.46 23.95 1.60
N GLU A 158 -8.15 23.83 1.47
CA GLU A 158 -7.40 24.17 0.25
C GLU A 158 -7.12 22.95 -0.64
N ALA A 159 -7.61 21.76 -0.27
CA ALA A 159 -7.46 20.56 -1.09
C ALA A 159 -8.25 20.68 -2.40
N THR A 160 -7.78 20.02 -3.46
CA THR A 160 -8.36 20.14 -4.79
C THR A 160 -9.70 19.41 -4.87
N GLU A 161 -10.77 20.10 -5.28
CA GLU A 161 -12.09 19.49 -5.49
C GLU A 161 -12.69 19.93 -6.83
N PHE A 162 -12.78 19.01 -7.78
CA PHE A 162 -13.39 19.23 -9.08
C PHE A 162 -14.91 18.99 -9.02
N THR A 163 -15.68 19.81 -9.75
CA THR A 163 -17.12 19.57 -9.91
C THR A 163 -17.38 18.28 -10.70
N ALA A 164 -18.60 17.75 -10.60
CA ALA A 164 -18.99 16.55 -11.34
C ALA A 164 -18.81 16.71 -12.87
N GLU A 165 -19.10 17.90 -13.40
CA GLU A 165 -18.90 18.21 -14.83
C GLU A 165 -17.41 18.20 -15.20
N ARG A 166 -16.57 18.86 -14.40
CA ARG A 166 -15.12 18.90 -14.64
C ARG A 166 -14.52 17.50 -14.53
N SER A 167 -14.86 16.74 -13.49
CA SER A 167 -14.41 15.35 -13.32
C SER A 167 -14.78 14.47 -14.51
N SER A 168 -16.01 14.62 -15.05
CA SER A 168 -16.45 13.91 -16.25
C SER A 168 -15.66 14.30 -17.49
N GLN A 169 -15.35 15.60 -17.64
CA GLN A 169 -14.55 16.09 -18.76
C GLN A 169 -13.11 15.58 -18.69
N GLU A 170 -12.46 15.63 -17.53
CA GLU A 170 -11.08 15.14 -17.36
C GLU A 170 -10.98 13.63 -17.57
N LYS A 171 -11.99 12.87 -17.12
CA LYS A 171 -12.06 11.44 -17.37
C LYS A 171 -12.15 11.13 -18.86
N LYS A 172 -12.98 11.87 -19.59
CA LYS A 172 -13.07 11.75 -21.06
C LYS A 172 -11.76 12.12 -21.74
N ASN A 173 -11.10 13.19 -21.29
CA ASN A 173 -9.79 13.60 -21.82
C ASN A 173 -8.74 12.50 -21.64
N ASP A 174 -8.69 11.84 -20.48
CA ASP A 174 -7.80 10.69 -20.25
C ASP A 174 -8.15 9.49 -21.15
N GLU A 175 -9.43 9.17 -21.34
CA GLU A 175 -9.87 8.12 -22.26
C GLU A 175 -9.39 8.39 -23.69
N ASP A 176 -9.53 9.63 -24.17
CA ASP A 176 -9.05 10.07 -25.48
C ASP A 176 -7.52 9.97 -25.58
N LEU A 177 -6.78 10.38 -24.55
CA LEU A 177 -5.32 10.26 -24.49
C LEU A 177 -4.86 8.79 -24.52
N ARG A 178 -5.58 7.89 -23.83
CA ARG A 178 -5.28 6.45 -23.84
C ARG A 178 -5.56 5.83 -25.20
N ALA A 179 -6.66 6.20 -25.83
CA ALA A 179 -6.99 5.74 -27.19
C ALA A 179 -5.91 6.20 -28.19
N ALA A 180 -5.49 7.46 -28.11
CA ALA A 180 -4.41 8.00 -28.93
C ALA A 180 -3.07 7.27 -28.69
N ALA A 181 -2.73 6.98 -27.43
CA ALA A 181 -1.51 6.21 -27.11
C ALA A 181 -1.56 4.77 -27.65
N LEU A 182 -2.73 4.12 -27.63
CA LEU A 182 -2.89 2.79 -28.25
C LEU A 182 -2.69 2.84 -29.77
N ALA A 183 -3.22 3.87 -30.44
CA ALA A 183 -2.99 4.07 -31.87
C ALA A 183 -1.50 4.33 -32.18
N ALA A 184 -0.83 5.16 -31.37
CA ALA A 184 0.59 5.43 -31.52
C ALA A 184 1.48 4.20 -31.32
N ARG A 185 1.03 3.23 -30.50
CA ARG A 185 1.75 1.96 -30.31
C ARG A 185 1.77 1.04 -31.52
N LEU A 186 0.88 1.27 -32.50
CA LEU A 186 0.92 0.53 -33.76
C LEU A 186 2.17 0.86 -34.58
N THR A 187 2.69 2.09 -34.47
CA THR A 187 3.90 2.53 -35.18
C THR A 187 5.13 2.57 -34.29
N ASN A 188 4.97 2.85 -32.99
CA ASN A 188 6.02 2.78 -32.00
C ASN A 188 5.57 1.95 -30.80
N PRO A 189 5.88 0.64 -30.75
CA PRO A 189 5.46 -0.23 -29.64
C PRO A 189 5.88 0.25 -28.24
N GLN A 190 6.90 1.09 -28.14
CA GLN A 190 7.41 1.67 -26.89
C GLN A 190 6.77 3.02 -26.53
N HIS A 191 5.76 3.48 -27.27
CA HIS A 191 5.11 4.75 -26.96
C HIS A 191 4.50 4.73 -25.54
N PRO A 192 4.91 5.64 -24.65
CA PRO A 192 4.39 5.68 -23.28
C PRO A 192 2.90 6.04 -23.30
N GLY A 193 2.16 5.51 -22.35
CA GLY A 193 0.77 5.93 -22.15
C GLY A 193 0.71 7.27 -21.43
N PRO A 194 -0.47 7.93 -21.38
CA PRO A 194 -0.67 8.99 -20.41
C PRO A 194 -0.47 8.43 -18.98
N PRO A 195 -0.17 9.30 -18.01
CA PRO A 195 -0.22 8.94 -16.59
C PRO A 195 -1.56 8.28 -16.23
N VAL A 196 -1.58 7.50 -15.16
CA VAL A 196 -2.83 6.93 -14.65
C VAL A 196 -3.74 8.09 -14.23
N TYR A 197 -4.95 8.11 -14.76
CA TYR A 197 -5.95 9.11 -14.36
C TYR A 197 -6.31 8.96 -12.90
N GLU A 198 -6.41 10.11 -12.26
CA GLU A 198 -6.76 10.28 -10.88
C GLU A 198 -7.84 11.35 -10.76
N ALA A 199 -8.90 11.03 -10.02
CA ALA A 199 -9.98 11.96 -9.77
C ALA A 199 -9.54 12.97 -8.71
N GLN A 200 -9.55 14.26 -9.08
CA GLN A 200 -9.15 15.38 -8.24
C GLN A 200 -10.35 15.86 -7.39
N ILE A 201 -10.74 15.01 -6.44
CA ILE A 201 -11.89 15.19 -5.53
C ILE A 201 -11.43 14.95 -4.08
N ASP A 202 -10.35 15.62 -3.71
CA ASP A 202 -9.58 15.37 -2.50
C ASP A 202 -10.41 15.62 -1.24
N GLN A 203 -11.27 16.63 -1.21
CA GLN A 203 -12.11 16.91 -0.05
C GLN A 203 -13.14 15.79 0.15
N THR A 204 -13.73 15.31 -0.95
CA THR A 204 -14.63 14.15 -0.94
C THR A 204 -13.89 12.90 -0.44
N GLN A 205 -12.70 12.62 -0.94
CA GLN A 205 -11.91 11.44 -0.54
C GLN A 205 -11.46 11.52 0.93
N LEU A 206 -10.93 12.67 1.37
CA LEU A 206 -10.45 12.90 2.73
C LEU A 206 -11.58 12.87 3.76
N SER A 207 -12.76 13.44 3.44
CA SER A 207 -13.92 13.39 4.34
C SER A 207 -14.45 11.96 4.52
N GLN A 208 -14.52 11.17 3.45
CA GLN A 208 -14.87 9.75 3.53
C GLN A 208 -13.81 8.92 4.25
N ALA A 209 -12.53 9.28 4.11
CA ALA A 209 -11.42 8.75 4.90
C ALA A 209 -11.59 9.01 6.39
N ALA A 210 -11.90 10.25 6.77
CA ALA A 210 -12.12 10.63 8.15
C ALA A 210 -13.33 9.91 8.76
N ALA A 211 -14.45 9.86 8.02
CA ALA A 211 -15.67 9.18 8.46
C ALA A 211 -15.44 7.68 8.70
N GLU A 212 -14.71 6.99 7.81
CA GLU A 212 -14.35 5.59 8.04
C GLU A 212 -13.46 5.42 9.26
N PHE A 213 -12.40 6.24 9.39
CA PHE A 213 -11.51 6.18 10.54
C PHE A 213 -12.28 6.35 11.85
N LYS A 214 -13.18 7.33 11.91
CA LYS A 214 -14.04 7.61 13.07
C LYS A 214 -14.98 6.45 13.38
N SER A 215 -15.63 5.86 12.37
CA SER A 215 -16.49 4.67 12.53
C SER A 215 -15.69 3.49 13.09
N ASP A 216 -14.52 3.21 12.53
CA ASP A 216 -13.65 2.12 12.96
C ASP A 216 -13.09 2.35 14.38
N TYR A 217 -12.75 3.59 14.74
CA TYR A 217 -12.23 3.95 16.06
C TYR A 217 -13.30 3.91 17.16
N THR A 218 -14.51 4.37 16.86
CA THR A 218 -15.63 4.44 17.82
C THR A 218 -16.43 3.14 17.91
N GLY A 219 -16.27 2.23 16.94
CA GLY A 219 -17.04 0.98 16.85
C GLY A 219 -18.47 1.17 16.34
N GLN A 220 -18.78 2.32 15.72
CA GLN A 220 -20.06 2.57 15.07
C GLN A 220 -20.16 1.76 13.76
N LYS A 221 -21.33 1.18 13.48
CA LYS A 221 -21.53 0.39 12.26
C LYS A 221 -21.46 1.28 11.02
N ARG A 222 -20.68 0.84 10.03
CA ARG A 222 -20.54 1.51 8.73
C ARG A 222 -21.88 1.57 7.98
N GLU A 223 -22.22 2.72 7.41
CA GLU A 223 -23.18 2.76 6.29
C GLU A 223 -22.46 2.32 5.02
N GLN A 224 -22.71 1.09 4.59
CA GLN A 224 -22.09 0.53 3.40
C GLN A 224 -22.86 1.03 2.17
N THR A 225 -22.32 2.03 1.47
CA THR A 225 -22.98 2.73 0.34
C THR A 225 -22.98 1.94 -0.98
N SER A 226 -22.43 0.73 -1.02
CA SER A 226 -22.38 -0.11 -2.22
C SER A 226 -23.02 -1.48 -2.01
N MET A 227 -24.03 -1.81 -2.83
CA MET A 227 -24.72 -3.11 -2.86
C MET A 227 -23.88 -4.27 -3.44
N THR A 228 -22.65 -4.05 -3.90
CA THR A 228 -21.77 -5.15 -4.35
C THR A 228 -21.00 -5.81 -3.20
N GLY A 229 -21.22 -5.35 -1.95
CA GLY A 229 -20.41 -5.65 -0.77
C GLY A 229 -20.56 -7.08 -0.21
N GLY A 230 -19.63 -7.96 -0.58
CA GLY A 230 -19.45 -9.22 0.15
C GLY A 230 -18.47 -10.21 -0.49
N PHE A 231 -18.08 -9.99 -1.75
CA PHE A 231 -17.24 -10.89 -2.51
C PHE A 231 -16.04 -10.14 -3.08
N LEU A 232 -14.85 -10.73 -2.96
CA LEU A 232 -13.73 -10.36 -3.82
C LEU A 232 -13.77 -11.24 -5.06
N ASP A 233 -13.80 -10.57 -6.22
CA ASP A 233 -13.75 -11.21 -7.52
C ASP A 233 -12.34 -11.71 -7.74
N VAL A 234 -12.16 -13.03 -7.64
CA VAL A 234 -10.90 -13.66 -7.99
C VAL A 234 -10.91 -13.85 -9.51
N ILE A 235 -10.32 -12.90 -10.22
CA ILE A 235 -9.93 -13.14 -11.61
C ILE A 235 -8.68 -14.02 -11.55
N LEU A 236 -8.85 -15.29 -11.92
CA LEU A 236 -7.80 -16.30 -11.99
C LEU A 236 -6.83 -15.97 -13.16
N ARG A 237 -5.95 -15.01 -12.93
CA ARG A 237 -4.69 -14.82 -13.68
C ARG A 237 -3.52 -15.05 -12.71
N ASP A 238 -2.28 -14.89 -13.15
CA ASP A 238 -1.00 -15.22 -12.45
C ASP A 238 -0.80 -14.66 -11.01
N ALA A 239 -1.84 -14.11 -10.39
CA ALA A 239 -1.91 -13.59 -9.05
C ALA A 239 -1.75 -14.67 -7.96
N ALA A 240 -1.20 -14.23 -6.83
CA ALA A 240 -1.34 -14.91 -5.55
C ALA A 240 -2.28 -14.08 -4.65
N TYR A 241 -3.28 -14.73 -4.06
CA TYR A 241 -4.16 -14.10 -3.07
C TYR A 241 -3.89 -14.73 -1.70
N LEU A 242 -3.55 -13.89 -0.73
CA LEU A 242 -3.13 -14.30 0.61
C LEU A 242 -4.07 -13.68 1.64
N LEU A 243 -4.47 -14.45 2.65
CA LEU A 243 -5.27 -13.94 3.76
C LEU A 243 -4.40 -13.83 5.00
N ASN A 244 -4.44 -12.65 5.63
CA ASN A 244 -3.88 -12.45 6.97
C ASN A 244 -4.66 -13.30 7.98
N ALA A 245 -3.94 -14.11 8.76
CA ALA A 245 -4.49 -14.99 9.78
C ALA A 245 -4.25 -14.48 11.21
N ASN A 246 -3.48 -13.40 11.38
CA ASN A 246 -3.27 -12.78 12.69
C ASN A 246 -4.58 -12.21 13.25
N ASP A 247 -4.64 -12.06 14.57
CA ASP A 247 -5.82 -11.55 15.26
C ASP A 247 -6.03 -10.04 15.00
N GLU A 248 -6.81 -9.74 13.97
CA GLU A 248 -7.19 -8.37 13.56
C GLU A 248 -7.88 -7.59 14.70
N ARG A 249 -8.56 -8.28 15.64
CA ARG A 249 -9.18 -7.61 16.78
C ARG A 249 -8.13 -7.13 17.77
N LYS A 250 -7.15 -7.99 18.08
CA LYS A 250 -6.02 -7.63 18.94
C LYS A 250 -5.20 -6.49 18.32
N ASP A 251 -5.00 -6.52 17.00
CA ASP A 251 -4.33 -5.43 16.28
C ASP A 251 -5.09 -4.12 16.41
N HIS A 252 -6.40 -4.15 16.19
CA HIS A 252 -7.28 -3.00 16.36
C HIS A 252 -7.21 -2.43 17.76
N GLU A 253 -7.37 -3.29 18.79
CA GLU A 253 -7.29 -2.89 20.20
C GLU A 253 -5.94 -2.25 20.53
N THR A 254 -4.84 -2.83 20.03
CA THR A 254 -3.48 -2.32 20.24
C THR A 254 -3.29 -0.96 19.60
N LEU A 255 -3.62 -0.82 18.31
CA LEU A 255 -3.48 0.44 17.57
C LEU A 255 -4.41 1.52 18.11
N ARG A 256 -5.60 1.15 18.59
CA ARG A 256 -6.51 2.06 19.26
C ARG A 256 -5.92 2.60 20.56
N ALA A 257 -5.36 1.72 21.40
CA ALA A 257 -4.75 2.11 22.66
C ALA A 257 -3.51 3.01 22.43
N GLU A 258 -2.61 2.59 21.56
CA GLU A 258 -1.40 3.36 21.22
C GLU A 258 -1.74 4.69 20.55
N GLY A 259 -2.65 4.68 19.58
CA GLY A 259 -3.13 5.88 18.92
C GLY A 259 -3.70 6.88 19.92
N LYS A 260 -4.54 6.43 20.87
CA LYS A 260 -5.07 7.32 21.92
C LYS A 260 -3.95 7.94 22.76
N ARG A 261 -2.98 7.13 23.20
CA ARG A 261 -1.82 7.61 23.96
C ARG A 261 -0.98 8.62 23.17
N ARG A 262 -0.78 8.42 21.86
CA ARG A 262 -0.08 9.36 20.98
C ARG A 262 -0.89 10.62 20.72
N SER A 263 -2.21 10.51 20.57
CA SER A 263 -3.10 11.67 20.41
C SER A 263 -3.01 12.63 21.60
N GLU A 264 -2.93 12.10 22.83
CA GLU A 264 -2.76 12.90 24.06
C GLU A 264 -1.39 13.60 24.14
N GLN A 265 -0.38 13.13 23.39
CA GLN A 265 0.92 13.79 23.25
C GLN A 265 0.90 14.87 22.17
N LEU A 266 0.21 14.59 21.06
CA LEU A 266 0.15 15.45 19.87
C LEU A 266 -0.77 16.65 20.06
N PHE A 267 -1.86 16.49 20.82
CA PHE A 267 -2.90 17.51 20.97
C PHE A 267 -3.19 17.81 22.43
N ARG A 268 -3.42 19.09 22.74
CA ARG A 268 -3.69 19.56 24.10
C ARG A 268 -5.17 19.62 24.47
N ASP A 269 -6.06 19.50 23.49
CA ASP A 269 -7.51 19.60 23.68
C ASP A 269 -8.28 18.76 22.66
N ALA A 270 -9.59 18.66 22.88
CA ALA A 270 -10.52 17.96 22.00
C ALA A 270 -10.85 18.75 20.71
N HIS A 271 -10.32 19.96 20.53
CA HIS A 271 -10.50 20.74 19.31
C HIS A 271 -9.39 20.47 18.27
N GLY A 272 -8.46 19.57 18.59
CA GLY A 272 -7.31 19.26 17.75
C GLY A 272 -6.24 20.34 17.81
N THR A 273 -6.17 21.15 18.87
CA THR A 273 -5.07 22.11 18.98
C THR A 273 -3.76 21.38 19.26
N PRO A 274 -2.68 21.65 18.51
CA PRO A 274 -1.39 21.02 18.73
C PRO A 274 -0.87 21.21 20.16
N SER A 275 -0.01 20.28 20.57
CA SER A 275 0.70 20.32 21.85
C SER A 275 1.49 21.62 22.03
N THR A 276 1.74 21.98 23.30
CA THR A 276 2.63 23.08 23.65
C THR A 276 4.11 22.72 23.55
N ASP A 277 4.45 21.43 23.42
CA ASP A 277 5.81 21.00 23.04
C ASP A 277 6.03 21.37 21.56
N ALA A 278 7.07 22.18 21.31
CA ALA A 278 7.34 22.75 19.98
C ALA A 278 7.63 21.67 18.92
N GLU A 279 8.37 20.62 19.27
CA GLU A 279 8.69 19.54 18.35
C GLU A 279 7.46 18.64 18.10
N MET A 280 6.58 18.46 19.09
CA MET A 280 5.29 17.78 18.87
C MET A 280 4.37 18.61 17.98
N ALA A 281 4.36 19.94 18.11
CA ALA A 281 3.62 20.81 17.22
C ALA A 281 4.17 20.74 15.77
N LEU A 282 5.49 20.67 15.61
CA LEU A 282 6.13 20.43 14.31
C LEU A 282 5.75 19.06 13.73
N LEU A 283 5.65 18.02 14.56
CA LEU A 283 5.18 16.70 14.13
C LEU A 283 3.72 16.72 13.67
N VAL A 284 2.83 17.44 14.37
CA VAL A 284 1.46 17.65 13.89
C VAL A 284 1.45 18.37 12.54
N ALA A 285 2.28 19.41 12.38
CA ALA A 285 2.40 20.13 11.12
C ALA A 285 2.99 19.27 9.99
N LEU A 286 3.89 18.32 10.30
CA LEU A 286 4.36 17.33 9.33
C LEU A 286 3.19 16.52 8.77
N PHE A 287 2.35 15.97 9.65
CA PHE A 287 1.19 15.18 9.24
C PHE A 287 0.13 16.03 8.51
N ASP A 288 -0.11 17.26 8.97
CA ASP A 288 -1.08 18.17 8.36
C ASP A 288 -0.67 18.60 6.95
N ASP A 289 0.60 18.94 6.72
CA ASP A 289 1.01 19.63 5.48
C ASP A 289 1.85 18.78 4.52
N HIS A 290 2.42 17.65 4.96
CA HIS A 290 3.38 16.89 4.15
C HIS A 290 3.07 15.41 3.99
N ILE A 291 2.34 14.80 4.94
CA ILE A 291 2.00 13.37 4.85
C ILE A 291 0.64 13.19 4.18
N HIS A 292 0.61 12.42 3.10
CA HIS A 292 -0.61 12.08 2.38
C HIS A 292 -1.34 10.90 3.05
N ASP A 293 -2.62 10.74 2.76
CA ASP A 293 -3.41 9.56 3.08
C ASP A 293 -3.68 8.75 1.81
N SER A 294 -2.79 7.79 1.52
CA SER A 294 -2.97 6.90 0.36
C SER A 294 -4.26 6.08 0.44
N ARG A 295 -4.88 5.90 1.62
CA ARG A 295 -6.14 5.15 1.77
C ARG A 295 -7.37 6.00 1.44
N ALA A 296 -7.28 7.33 1.53
CA ALA A 296 -8.32 8.23 1.02
C ALA A 296 -8.45 8.08 -0.50
N TRP A 297 -7.30 7.96 -1.16
CA TRP A 297 -7.14 7.82 -2.61
C TRP A 297 -7.37 6.40 -3.16
N PHE A 298 -6.77 5.38 -2.52
CA PHE A 298 -6.56 4.08 -3.14
C PHE A 298 -7.86 3.41 -3.63
N MET A 299 -7.90 3.17 -4.95
CA MET A 299 -8.97 2.46 -5.66
C MET A 299 -10.37 3.13 -5.60
N HIS A 300 -10.47 4.39 -5.19
CA HIS A 300 -11.76 5.10 -5.04
C HIS A 300 -12.56 5.16 -6.35
N ASP A 301 -11.97 5.67 -7.44
CA ASP A 301 -12.65 5.74 -8.76
C ASP A 301 -12.94 4.34 -9.35
N LYS A 302 -12.05 3.37 -9.13
CA LYS A 302 -12.16 2.01 -9.68
C LYS A 302 -13.23 1.17 -9.01
N LEU A 303 -13.36 1.26 -7.69
CA LEU A 303 -14.29 0.43 -6.91
C LEU A 303 -15.63 1.13 -6.63
N LYS A 304 -15.75 2.44 -6.95
CA LYS A 304 -16.86 3.33 -6.55
C LYS A 304 -17.22 3.22 -5.05
N SER A 305 -16.28 2.68 -4.27
CA SER A 305 -16.36 2.29 -2.86
C SER A 305 -14.94 2.01 -2.38
N ARG A 306 -14.72 1.90 -1.07
CA ARG A 306 -13.38 1.64 -0.51
C ARG A 306 -13.11 0.14 -0.42
N GLU A 307 -11.83 -0.24 -0.45
CA GLU A 307 -11.40 -1.64 -0.37
C GLU A 307 -12.01 -2.33 0.86
N LEU A 308 -12.75 -3.42 0.61
CA LEU A 308 -13.60 -4.08 1.61
C LEU A 308 -12.83 -4.77 2.75
N TRP A 309 -11.55 -5.09 2.55
CA TRP A 309 -10.79 -5.99 3.44
C TRP A 309 -9.57 -5.34 4.11
N ALA A 310 -9.35 -4.05 3.88
CA ALA A 310 -8.34 -3.27 4.57
C ALA A 310 -9.02 -2.20 5.44
N GLY A 311 -8.26 -1.59 6.34
CA GLY A 311 -8.73 -0.53 7.25
C GLY A 311 -7.54 0.24 7.83
N TYR A 312 -7.82 1.32 8.57
CA TYR A 312 -6.76 2.09 9.23
C TYR A 312 -6.13 1.39 10.43
N PHE A 313 -6.84 0.44 11.03
CA PHE A 313 -6.42 -0.33 12.19
C PHE A 313 -5.78 -1.67 11.80
N PHE A 314 -4.95 -1.65 10.76
CA PHE A 314 -4.21 -2.82 10.25
C PHE A 314 -2.74 -2.49 10.10
N TYR A 315 -1.88 -3.41 10.56
CA TYR A 315 -0.45 -3.29 10.28
C TYR A 315 -0.15 -3.67 8.83
N ARG A 316 0.80 -2.95 8.25
CA ARG A 316 1.28 -3.22 6.90
C ARG A 316 1.98 -4.58 6.84
N MET A 317 1.68 -5.35 5.80
CA MET A 317 2.39 -6.60 5.51
C MET A 317 3.79 -6.29 4.98
N ILE A 318 4.79 -6.98 5.51
CA ILE A 318 6.20 -6.83 5.11
C ILE A 318 6.73 -8.21 4.77
N TYR A 319 7.49 -8.30 3.69
CA TYR A 319 8.11 -9.54 3.24
C TYR A 319 9.63 -9.42 3.32
N PHE A 320 10.28 -10.44 3.88
CA PHE A 320 11.72 -10.55 4.03
C PHE A 320 12.21 -11.78 3.26
N GLY A 321 12.42 -11.62 1.95
CA GLY A 321 12.69 -12.75 1.07
C GLY A 321 11.51 -13.72 1.05
N ASN A 322 11.70 -14.91 1.62
CA ASN A 322 10.64 -15.92 1.74
C ASN A 322 9.79 -15.78 3.01
N GLU A 323 10.21 -14.94 3.94
CA GLU A 323 9.52 -14.72 5.21
C GLU A 323 8.57 -13.53 5.12
N ASN A 324 7.64 -13.45 6.08
CA ASN A 324 6.65 -12.39 6.17
C ASN A 324 6.40 -12.01 7.62
N SER A 325 6.14 -10.72 7.87
CA SER A 325 5.99 -10.16 9.22
C SER A 325 4.78 -10.69 10.01
N ARG A 326 3.86 -11.41 9.34
CA ARG A 326 2.60 -11.92 9.90
C ARG A 326 2.19 -13.18 9.19
N ASP A 327 1.53 -14.11 9.86
CA ASP A 327 1.13 -15.39 9.26
C ASP A 327 0.08 -15.19 8.15
N LEU A 328 0.37 -15.78 6.99
CA LEU A 328 -0.50 -15.71 5.80
C LEU A 328 -0.97 -17.10 5.37
N SER A 329 -2.23 -17.20 4.96
CA SER A 329 -2.80 -18.37 4.30
C SER A 329 -2.83 -18.17 2.77
N PRO A 330 -2.31 -19.11 1.97
CA PRO A 330 -2.33 -19.01 0.51
C PRO A 330 -3.70 -19.45 -0.04
N VAL A 331 -4.48 -18.53 -0.61
CA VAL A 331 -5.81 -18.86 -1.15
C VAL A 331 -5.76 -19.16 -2.64
N VAL A 332 -4.96 -18.41 -3.38
CA VAL A 332 -4.77 -18.59 -4.82
C VAL A 332 -3.28 -18.50 -5.09
N VAL A 333 -2.76 -19.38 -5.94
CA VAL A 333 -1.40 -19.32 -6.46
C VAL A 333 -1.44 -19.62 -7.96
N ALA A 334 -0.78 -18.78 -8.76
CA ALA A 334 -0.70 -18.93 -10.22
C ALA A 334 -2.09 -19.13 -10.87
N GLY A 335 -3.10 -18.37 -10.43
CA GLY A 335 -4.45 -18.48 -10.94
C GLY A 335 -5.20 -19.77 -10.57
N ARG A 336 -4.68 -20.60 -9.65
CA ARG A 336 -5.40 -21.77 -9.12
C ARG A 336 -5.81 -21.52 -7.68
N LEU A 337 -7.11 -21.66 -7.39
CA LEU A 337 -7.62 -21.70 -6.03
C LEU A 337 -7.12 -22.96 -5.33
N LEU A 338 -6.52 -22.78 -4.16
CA LEU A 338 -5.95 -23.86 -3.38
C LEU A 338 -7.01 -24.56 -2.53
N GLY A 339 -6.92 -25.88 -2.44
CA GLY A 339 -7.74 -26.69 -1.54
C GLY A 339 -9.21 -26.88 -1.96
N VAL A 340 -9.63 -26.44 -3.14
CA VAL A 340 -11.02 -26.62 -3.63
C VAL A 340 -11.08 -27.52 -4.86
N ALA A 341 -12.18 -28.27 -4.99
CA ALA A 341 -12.50 -28.98 -6.21
C ALA A 341 -13.03 -27.99 -7.25
N MET A 342 -12.21 -27.64 -8.25
CA MET A 342 -12.63 -26.76 -9.34
C MET A 342 -13.75 -27.42 -10.15
N ILE A 343 -14.86 -26.72 -10.35
CA ILE A 343 -16.00 -27.20 -11.13
C ILE A 343 -15.70 -26.98 -12.62
N ALA A 344 -15.78 -28.03 -13.42
CA ALA A 344 -15.61 -27.94 -14.87
C ALA A 344 -16.65 -26.96 -15.46
N GLY A 345 -16.17 -25.90 -16.13
CA GLY A 345 -17.00 -24.86 -16.76
C GLY A 345 -17.22 -23.60 -15.91
N ALA A 346 -16.87 -23.59 -14.62
CA ALA A 346 -16.91 -22.38 -13.80
C ALA A 346 -15.61 -21.55 -13.99
N THR A 347 -15.74 -20.34 -14.51
CA THR A 347 -14.61 -19.42 -14.79
C THR A 347 -14.52 -18.26 -13.78
N ALA A 348 -15.48 -18.13 -12.87
CA ALA A 348 -15.57 -17.03 -11.92
C ALA A 348 -15.91 -17.54 -10.51
N TYR A 349 -14.98 -17.33 -9.58
CA TYR A 349 -15.15 -17.66 -8.17
C TYR A 349 -15.09 -16.38 -7.33
N GLY A 350 -15.87 -16.36 -6.24
CA GLY A 350 -15.82 -15.32 -5.22
C GLY A 350 -15.33 -15.89 -3.90
N ILE A 351 -14.51 -15.13 -3.18
CA ILE A 351 -14.13 -15.45 -1.80
C ILE A 351 -14.98 -14.60 -0.86
N ARG A 352 -15.57 -15.25 0.15
CA ARG A 352 -16.32 -14.61 1.24
C ARG A 352 -15.70 -14.99 2.59
N ARG A 353 -15.13 -14.01 3.31
CA ARG A 353 -14.67 -14.23 4.69
C ARG A 353 -15.83 -14.49 5.64
N GLY A 354 -15.62 -15.34 6.64
CA GLY A 354 -16.56 -15.54 7.74
C GLY A 354 -16.79 -14.24 8.52
N LYS A 355 -17.96 -14.10 9.16
CA LYS A 355 -18.38 -12.85 9.86
C LYS A 355 -17.63 -12.56 11.17
N VAL A 356 -16.56 -13.29 11.50
CA VAL A 356 -15.82 -13.07 12.75
C VAL A 356 -14.60 -12.20 12.48
N LEU A 357 -14.71 -10.92 12.85
CA LEU A 357 -13.55 -10.06 13.09
C LEU A 357 -12.69 -10.69 14.20
N GLY A 358 -11.52 -11.20 13.83
CA GLY A 358 -10.50 -11.70 14.75
C GLY A 358 -10.76 -13.12 15.26
N GLY A 359 -9.88 -14.05 14.88
CA GLY A 359 -9.75 -15.36 15.51
C GLY A 359 -10.35 -16.53 14.73
N ILE A 360 -9.56 -17.59 14.69
CA ILE A 360 -9.90 -18.93 14.22
C ILE A 360 -11.27 -19.36 14.78
N GLY A 361 -12.17 -19.77 13.90
CA GLY A 361 -13.37 -20.52 14.27
C GLY A 361 -14.68 -19.76 14.08
N GLY A 362 -15.43 -20.18 13.06
CA GLY A 362 -16.87 -19.98 13.03
C GLY A 362 -17.44 -19.88 11.63
N LEU A 363 -17.86 -21.03 11.07
CA LEU A 363 -19.12 -21.10 10.31
C LEU A 363 -19.65 -22.54 10.35
N ALA A 364 -20.78 -22.69 11.05
CA ALA A 364 -21.62 -23.86 10.98
C ALA A 364 -22.17 -24.01 9.56
N ALA A 365 -21.86 -25.16 8.94
CA ALA A 365 -22.60 -25.90 7.91
C ALA A 365 -21.65 -26.39 6.79
N GLY A 366 -21.11 -27.59 6.97
CA GLY A 366 -20.27 -28.29 6.00
C GLY A 366 -19.18 -29.07 6.70
N ILE A 367 -19.35 -30.39 6.75
CA ILE A 367 -18.48 -31.35 7.45
C ILE A 367 -17.04 -31.20 6.92
N GLY A 368 -16.11 -30.71 7.76
CA GLY A 368 -14.66 -30.87 7.54
C GLY A 368 -13.71 -29.71 7.86
N ALA A 369 -14.14 -28.44 7.90
CA ALA A 369 -13.20 -27.30 7.89
C ALA A 369 -13.51 -26.19 8.90
N ALA A 370 -13.50 -26.50 10.20
CA ALA A 370 -13.71 -25.48 11.24
C ALA A 370 -12.58 -24.42 11.31
N THR A 371 -11.46 -24.66 10.63
CA THR A 371 -10.25 -23.82 10.67
C THR A 371 -10.12 -22.83 9.51
N ILE A 372 -10.78 -23.07 8.36
CA ILE A 372 -10.68 -22.21 7.17
C ILE A 372 -11.68 -21.06 7.29
N GLY A 373 -11.19 -19.86 7.61
CA GLY A 373 -12.00 -18.66 7.90
C GLY A 373 -12.73 -18.01 6.71
N TYR A 374 -12.86 -18.69 5.57
CA TYR A 374 -13.53 -18.17 4.38
C TYR A 374 -14.26 -19.26 3.59
N GLN A 375 -15.23 -18.85 2.78
CA GLN A 375 -15.96 -19.66 1.82
C GLN A 375 -15.57 -19.30 0.40
N VAL A 376 -15.51 -20.31 -0.48
CA VAL A 376 -15.40 -20.13 -1.92
C VAL A 376 -16.79 -20.32 -2.52
N ILE A 377 -17.22 -19.40 -3.38
CA ILE A 377 -18.54 -19.39 -3.98
C ILE A 377 -18.39 -19.35 -5.50
N ASP A 378 -19.03 -20.28 -6.20
CA ASP A 378 -19.16 -20.22 -7.66
C ASP A 378 -20.12 -19.10 -8.01
N LYS A 379 -19.65 -18.09 -8.74
CA LYS A 379 -20.46 -16.91 -9.07
C LYS A 379 -21.53 -17.19 -10.10
N VAL A 380 -21.39 -18.24 -10.90
CA VAL A 380 -22.38 -18.62 -11.91
C VAL A 380 -23.59 -19.24 -11.22
N THR A 381 -23.36 -20.13 -10.27
CA THR A 381 -24.44 -20.87 -9.59
C THR A 381 -24.84 -20.29 -8.23
N GLY A 382 -24.03 -19.40 -7.66
CA GLY A 382 -24.19 -18.86 -6.31
C GLY A 382 -23.93 -19.87 -5.19
N LYS A 383 -23.44 -21.08 -5.51
CA LYS A 383 -23.26 -22.17 -4.54
C LYS A 383 -21.87 -22.14 -3.91
N VAL A 384 -21.79 -22.59 -2.65
CA VAL A 384 -20.52 -22.80 -1.94
C VAL A 384 -19.79 -23.99 -2.56
N VAL A 385 -18.51 -23.80 -2.86
CA VAL A 385 -17.60 -24.83 -3.35
C VAL A 385 -16.95 -25.51 -2.14
N PRO A 386 -17.06 -26.84 -2.00
CA PRO A 386 -16.46 -27.54 -0.87
C PRO A 386 -14.94 -27.58 -0.98
N PHE A 387 -14.28 -27.49 0.19
CA PHE A 387 -12.86 -27.77 0.30
C PHE A 387 -12.59 -29.29 0.23
N LEU A 388 -11.42 -29.65 -0.31
CA LEU A 388 -10.90 -31.00 -0.34
C LEU A 388 -10.50 -31.45 1.08
N PRO A 389 -10.49 -32.76 1.39
CA PRO A 389 -10.18 -33.28 2.73
C PRO A 389 -8.87 -32.77 3.35
N ASP A 390 -7.82 -32.55 2.54
CA ASP A 390 -6.50 -32.10 3.02
C ASP A 390 -6.27 -30.59 2.85
N ALA A 391 -7.32 -29.82 2.52
CA ALA A 391 -7.20 -28.39 2.27
C ALA A 391 -6.66 -27.61 3.48
N GLU A 392 -6.96 -28.05 4.70
CA GLU A 392 -6.51 -27.38 5.92
C GLU A 392 -4.98 -27.31 6.01
N GLN A 393 -4.26 -28.37 5.61
CA GLN A 393 -2.80 -28.38 5.65
C GLN A 393 -2.20 -27.44 4.60
N LEU A 394 -2.80 -27.40 3.41
CA LEU A 394 -2.37 -26.53 2.32
C LEU A 394 -2.61 -25.05 2.61
N LEU A 395 -3.70 -24.74 3.31
CA LEU A 395 -4.15 -23.38 3.62
C LEU A 395 -3.66 -22.90 4.99
N LYS A 396 -2.85 -23.70 5.68
CA LYS A 396 -2.33 -23.38 7.02
C LYS A 396 -1.57 -22.05 7.00
N PRO A 397 -1.88 -21.11 7.91
CA PRO A 397 -1.14 -19.86 8.03
C PRO A 397 0.35 -20.10 8.31
N THR A 398 1.21 -19.26 7.72
CA THR A 398 2.67 -19.36 7.88
C THR A 398 3.39 -18.04 7.71
N GLY A 399 4.48 -17.87 8.47
CA GLY A 399 5.49 -16.82 8.31
C GLY A 399 6.48 -17.04 7.18
N HIS A 400 6.34 -18.12 6.38
CA HIS A 400 7.24 -18.47 5.27
C HIS A 400 6.49 -18.61 3.93
N ILE A 401 5.58 -17.68 3.64
CA ILE A 401 4.65 -17.79 2.51
C ILE A 401 5.36 -17.86 1.16
N GLY A 402 6.56 -17.28 1.04
CA GLY A 402 7.34 -17.32 -0.19
C GLY A 402 7.70 -18.75 -0.60
N GLN A 403 8.08 -19.60 0.35
CA GLN A 403 8.38 -21.02 0.10
C GLN A 403 7.13 -21.77 -0.37
N VAL A 404 5.99 -21.53 0.28
CA VAL A 404 4.73 -22.18 -0.09
C VAL A 404 4.29 -21.79 -1.49
N VAL A 405 4.36 -20.50 -1.83
CA VAL A 405 4.01 -20.01 -3.18
C VAL A 405 4.93 -20.61 -4.25
N VAL A 406 6.24 -20.73 -4.00
CA VAL A 406 7.20 -21.33 -4.94
C VAL A 406 6.89 -22.81 -5.17
N GLU A 407 6.66 -23.58 -4.10
CA GLU A 407 6.36 -25.00 -4.23
C GLU A 407 5.02 -25.23 -4.96
N GLN A 408 3.99 -24.42 -4.64
CA GLN A 408 2.71 -24.50 -5.32
C GLN A 408 2.82 -24.15 -6.81
N LYS A 409 3.57 -23.11 -7.17
CA LYS A 409 3.85 -22.78 -8.58
C LYS A 409 4.48 -23.95 -9.32
N ARG A 410 5.44 -24.64 -8.69
CA ARG A 410 6.10 -25.81 -9.27
C ARG A 410 5.12 -26.97 -9.48
N GLN A 411 4.32 -27.29 -8.46
CA GLN A 411 3.33 -28.37 -8.56
C GLN A 411 2.28 -28.09 -9.64
N ILE A 412 1.76 -26.85 -9.68
CA ILE A 412 0.79 -26.43 -10.70
C ILE A 412 1.39 -26.57 -12.11
N ALA A 413 2.64 -26.13 -12.32
CA ALA A 413 3.29 -26.27 -13.62
C ALA A 413 3.47 -27.74 -14.05
N LEU A 414 3.76 -28.64 -13.10
CA LEU A 414 3.86 -30.09 -13.35
C LEU A 414 2.50 -30.71 -13.68
N ASP A 415 1.45 -30.33 -12.95
CA ASP A 415 0.08 -30.76 -13.21
C ASP A 415 -0.38 -30.32 -14.60
N ASP A 416 -0.18 -29.05 -14.95
CA ASP A 416 -0.52 -28.51 -16.28
C ASP A 416 0.24 -29.23 -17.39
N TYR A 417 1.51 -29.55 -17.17
CA TYR A 417 2.30 -30.33 -18.11
C TYR A 417 1.73 -31.73 -18.30
N ARG A 418 1.40 -32.44 -17.21
CA ARG A 418 0.77 -33.77 -17.26
C ARG A 418 -0.57 -33.73 -17.97
N GLN A 419 -1.42 -32.77 -17.64
CA GLN A 419 -2.73 -32.62 -18.26
C GLN A 419 -2.63 -32.32 -19.77
N ARG A 420 -1.67 -31.48 -20.19
CA ARG A 420 -1.38 -31.25 -21.62
C ARG A 420 -0.96 -32.55 -22.30
N ILE A 421 -0.04 -33.32 -21.72
CA ILE A 421 0.39 -34.61 -22.26
C ILE A 421 -0.81 -35.58 -22.36
N GLU A 422 -1.67 -35.66 -21.35
CA GLU A 422 -2.87 -36.51 -21.38
C GLU A 422 -3.87 -36.07 -22.45
N GLN A 423 -4.14 -34.76 -22.57
CA GLN A 423 -5.04 -34.22 -23.59
C GLN A 423 -4.50 -34.43 -25.00
N THR A 424 -3.22 -34.13 -25.23
CA THR A 424 -2.55 -34.40 -26.51
C THR A 424 -2.57 -35.89 -26.81
N SER A 425 -2.29 -36.75 -25.83
CA SER A 425 -2.36 -38.21 -26.02
C SER A 425 -3.79 -38.67 -26.35
N ALA A 426 -4.81 -38.15 -25.68
CA ALA A 426 -6.20 -38.47 -25.95
C ALA A 426 -6.65 -37.99 -27.34
N MET A 427 -6.20 -36.80 -27.76
CA MET A 427 -6.42 -36.28 -29.11
C MET A 427 -5.77 -37.16 -30.17
N LEU A 428 -4.49 -37.51 -29.99
CA LEU A 428 -3.74 -38.39 -30.91
C LEU A 428 -4.34 -39.80 -30.96
N ARG A 429 -4.86 -40.35 -29.84
CA ARG A 429 -5.62 -41.63 -29.84
C ARG A 429 -6.90 -41.51 -30.66
N LYS A 430 -7.64 -40.41 -30.51
CA LYS A 430 -8.87 -40.16 -31.25
C LYS A 430 -8.63 -39.97 -32.76
N GLU A 431 -7.50 -39.38 -33.13
CA GLU A 431 -7.09 -39.17 -34.52
C GLU A 431 -6.35 -40.38 -35.13
N GLY A 432 -6.09 -41.44 -34.35
CA GLY A 432 -5.42 -42.65 -34.82
C GLY A 432 -3.93 -42.49 -35.11
N THR A 433 -3.29 -41.42 -34.61
CA THR A 433 -1.90 -41.05 -34.88
C THR A 433 -0.94 -41.31 -33.71
N LEU A 434 -1.45 -41.80 -32.58
CA LEU A 434 -0.61 -42.17 -31.43
C LEU A 434 0.09 -43.52 -31.69
N VAL A 435 1.43 -43.50 -31.81
CA VAL A 435 2.26 -44.71 -31.85
C VAL A 435 2.63 -45.09 -30.41
N GLU A 436 1.89 -46.02 -29.81
CA GLU A 436 2.26 -46.60 -28.52
C GLU A 436 3.32 -47.68 -28.74
N LEU A 437 4.56 -47.41 -28.32
CA LEU A 437 5.58 -48.46 -28.21
C LEU A 437 5.15 -49.41 -27.10
N ASN A 438 4.63 -50.58 -27.47
CA ASN A 438 4.41 -51.68 -26.55
C ASN A 438 5.72 -51.94 -25.79
N ARG A 439 5.75 -51.60 -24.49
CA ARG A 439 6.76 -52.17 -23.59
C ARG A 439 6.50 -53.67 -23.54
N LEU A 440 7.34 -54.43 -24.23
CA LEU A 440 7.49 -55.85 -24.00
C LEU A 440 7.83 -56.08 -22.52
N VAL A 441 7.14 -57.06 -21.96
CA VAL A 441 7.11 -57.54 -20.56
C VAL A 441 8.46 -57.55 -19.88
#